data_AF-A2SNF7-F1
#
_entry.id   AF-A2SNF7-F1
#
_cell.length_a   1.000
_cell.length_b   1.000
_cell.length_c   1.000
_cell.angle_alpha   90.00
_cell.angle_beta   90.00
_cell.angle_gamma   90.00
#
_symmetry.space_group_name_H-M   'P 1'
#
loop_
_entity.id
_entity.type
_entity.pdbx_description
1 polymer ?
#
loop_
_entity_poly.entity_id
_entity_poly.type
_entity_poly.pdbx_seq_one_letter_code
_entity_poly.pdbx_strand_id
1 'polypeptide(L)'
;MTNEEVVQSRTINARGNTVLMNEEADAQLGFVRGGARAYERRLTQCGWQVYRTLHDAWYFGVFVDVAGMQIMTYSDCERQLVVCSNEDSFQLELLSMAEFYGPADLDFSALNPHAQPAHRHREAALSH
;
A
#
# COMPACT_ATOMS: atom_id res chain seq x y z
N MET A 1 -28.53 -1.94 25.70
CA MET A 1 -27.06 -1.87 25.59
C MET A 1 -26.79 -1.43 24.17
N THR A 2 -26.40 -0.17 24.00
CA THR A 2 -26.30 0.51 22.71
C THR A 2 -25.09 -0.03 21.94
N ASN A 3 -25.32 -0.42 20.69
CA ASN A 3 -24.29 -0.74 19.71
C ASN A 3 -23.29 0.42 19.66
N GLU A 4 -22.08 0.19 20.16
CA GLU A 4 -20.92 1.01 19.82
C GLU A 4 -20.62 0.74 18.34
N GLU A 5 -21.21 1.56 17.47
CA GLU A 5 -20.68 1.78 16.13
C GLU A 5 -19.25 2.28 16.32
N VAL A 6 -18.29 1.36 16.19
CA VAL A 6 -16.89 1.71 15.98
C VAL A 6 -16.86 2.48 14.68
N VAL A 7 -16.93 3.82 14.77
CA VAL A 7 -16.66 4.72 13.66
C VAL A 7 -15.21 4.46 13.28
N GLN A 8 -15.01 3.60 12.29
CA GLN A 8 -13.75 3.43 11.57
C GLN A 8 -13.45 4.77 10.91
N SER A 9 -12.73 5.65 11.60
CA SER A 9 -12.32 6.93 11.06
C SER A 9 -11.25 6.68 10.00
N ARG A 10 -11.68 6.39 8.77
CA ARG A 10 -10.78 6.38 7.60
C ARG A 10 -10.06 7.72 7.57
N THR A 11 -8.76 7.68 7.79
CA THR A 11 -7.95 8.89 7.71
C THR A 11 -7.79 9.24 6.24
N ILE A 12 -8.13 10.47 5.86
CA ILE A 12 -7.99 10.97 4.50
C ILE A 12 -6.87 12.00 4.49
N ASN A 13 -5.89 11.84 3.61
CA ASN A 13 -4.81 12.82 3.49
C ASN A 13 -5.25 14.07 2.70
N ALA A 14 -4.39 15.08 2.64
CA ALA A 14 -4.68 16.34 1.93
C ALA A 14 -4.98 16.15 0.42
N ARG A 15 -4.63 15.00 -0.16
CA ARG A 15 -4.87 14.64 -1.56
C ARG A 15 -6.14 13.79 -1.76
N GLY A 16 -6.91 13.55 -0.70
CA GLY A 16 -8.14 12.76 -0.77
C GLY A 16 -7.92 11.23 -0.77
N ASN A 17 -6.70 10.78 -0.50
CA ASN A 17 -6.37 9.35 -0.45
C ASN A 17 -6.70 8.77 0.92
N THR A 18 -7.15 7.51 0.94
CA THR A 18 -7.39 6.80 2.20
C THR A 18 -6.06 6.32 2.76
N VAL A 19 -5.83 6.59 4.04
CA VAL A 19 -4.64 6.17 4.78
C VAL A 19 -5.08 5.18 5.84
N LEU A 20 -4.57 3.96 5.74
CA LEU A 20 -4.78 2.87 6.69
C LEU A 20 -3.50 2.65 7.49
N MET A 21 -3.63 2.51 8.80
CA MET A 21 -2.48 2.38 9.70
C MET A 21 -2.47 1.00 10.35
N ASN A 22 -1.27 0.45 10.56
CA ASN A 22 -1.01 -0.74 11.36
C ASN A 22 -1.95 -1.92 11.07
N GLU A 23 -2.80 -2.30 12.03
CA GLU A 23 -3.72 -3.43 11.90
C GLU A 23 -4.70 -3.27 10.72
N GLU A 24 -5.09 -2.04 10.36
CA GLU A 24 -5.97 -1.80 9.22
C GLU A 24 -5.26 -2.03 7.89
N ALA A 25 -3.99 -1.60 7.78
CA ALA A 25 -3.15 -1.88 6.62
C ALA A 25 -2.92 -3.39 6.47
N ASP A 26 -2.68 -4.08 7.59
CA ASP A 26 -2.52 -5.53 7.63
C ASP A 26 -3.80 -6.26 7.21
N ALA A 27 -4.95 -5.85 7.74
CA ALA A 27 -6.24 -6.42 7.38
C ALA A 27 -6.53 -6.24 5.87
N GLN A 28 -6.25 -5.05 5.33
CA GLN A 28 -6.43 -4.76 3.91
C GLN A 28 -5.53 -5.61 3.00
N LEU A 29 -4.29 -5.86 3.43
CA LEU A 29 -3.33 -6.68 2.69
C LEU A 29 -3.49 -8.19 2.96
N GLY A 30 -4.35 -8.58 3.91
CA GLY A 30 -4.51 -9.97 4.35
C GLY A 30 -3.28 -10.50 5.09
N PHE A 31 -2.52 -9.63 5.76
CA PHE A 31 -1.29 -9.97 6.47
C PHE A 31 -1.49 -10.03 7.98
N VAL A 32 -0.59 -10.72 8.66
CA VAL A 32 -0.51 -10.74 10.13
C VAL A 32 0.94 -10.52 10.53
N ARG A 33 1.29 -9.27 10.87
CA ARG A 33 2.57 -8.86 11.46
C ARG A 33 3.82 -9.26 10.65
N GLY A 34 4.97 -8.68 11.02
CA GLY A 34 6.27 -9.01 10.43
C GLY A 34 7.21 -7.81 10.33
N GLY A 35 8.45 -8.08 9.94
CA GLY A 35 9.46 -7.06 9.59
C GLY A 35 9.38 -6.63 8.12
N ALA A 36 10.06 -5.54 7.74
CA ALA A 36 10.10 -5.02 6.37
C ALA A 36 10.37 -6.12 5.32
N ARG A 37 11.33 -7.02 5.57
CA ARG A 37 11.67 -8.14 4.67
C ARG A 37 10.56 -9.17 4.48
N ALA A 38 9.67 -9.33 5.46
CA ALA A 38 8.49 -10.19 5.32
C ALA A 38 7.44 -9.56 4.40
N TYR A 39 7.24 -8.23 4.52
CA TYR A 39 6.37 -7.47 3.62
C TYR A 39 6.93 -7.47 2.20
N GLU A 40 8.22 -7.19 2.03
CA GLU A 40 8.88 -7.23 0.72
C GLU A 40 8.62 -8.56 0.01
N ARG A 41 8.91 -9.68 0.66
CA ARG A 41 8.73 -11.01 0.06
C ARG A 41 7.28 -11.28 -0.34
N ARG A 42 6.30 -10.91 0.50
CA ARG A 42 4.89 -11.18 0.23
C ARG A 42 4.34 -10.27 -0.86
N LEU A 43 4.61 -8.97 -0.76
CA LEU A 43 4.13 -7.96 -1.70
C LEU A 43 4.70 -8.19 -3.10
N THR A 44 6.01 -8.49 -3.20
CA THR A 44 6.63 -8.84 -4.50
C THR A 44 6.04 -10.10 -5.14
N GLN A 45 5.64 -11.10 -4.35
CA GLN A 45 4.90 -12.27 -4.85
C GLN A 45 3.50 -11.92 -5.37
N CYS A 46 2.90 -10.86 -4.84
CA CYS A 46 1.62 -10.31 -5.30
C CYS A 46 1.78 -9.33 -6.47
N GLY A 47 2.98 -9.16 -7.02
CA GLY A 47 3.23 -8.25 -8.15
C GLY A 47 3.48 -6.79 -7.77
N TRP A 48 3.59 -6.49 -6.48
CA TRP A 48 4.01 -5.16 -6.03
C TRP A 48 5.50 -4.96 -6.31
N GLN A 49 5.88 -3.69 -6.48
CA GLN A 49 7.24 -3.31 -6.77
C GLN A 49 7.88 -2.66 -5.55
N VAL A 50 9.14 -2.99 -5.28
CA VAL A 50 9.91 -2.37 -4.19
C VAL A 50 10.41 -1.01 -4.67
N TYR A 51 10.02 0.04 -3.97
CA TYR A 51 10.58 1.37 -4.16
C TYR A 51 11.85 1.47 -3.33
N ARG A 52 13.00 1.29 -3.99
CA ARG A 52 14.30 1.43 -3.31
C ARG A 52 14.52 2.91 -3.00
N THR A 53 14.64 3.20 -1.71
CA THR A 53 14.96 4.54 -1.24
C THR A 53 16.46 4.65 -0.99
N LEU A 54 16.98 5.88 -0.95
CA LEU A 54 18.36 6.13 -0.54
C LEU A 54 18.63 5.76 0.94
N HIS A 55 17.57 5.50 1.71
CA HIS A 55 17.60 5.16 3.13
C HIS A 55 17.30 3.67 3.37
N ASP A 56 17.92 2.79 2.58
CA ASP A 56 17.72 1.35 2.69
C ASP A 56 18.20 0.84 4.07
N ALA A 57 17.24 0.44 4.90
CA ALA A 57 17.48 -0.07 6.25
C ALA A 57 16.61 -1.30 6.47
N TRP A 58 17.11 -2.27 7.24
CA TRP A 58 16.42 -3.55 7.47
C TRP A 58 15.05 -3.41 8.15
N TYR A 59 14.77 -2.26 8.76
CA TYR A 59 13.51 -1.91 9.42
C TYR A 59 12.62 -0.98 8.59
N PHE A 60 13.02 -0.62 7.37
CA PHE A 60 12.32 0.34 6.53
C PHE A 60 12.09 -0.24 5.12
N GLY A 61 10.96 0.08 4.51
CA GLY A 61 10.69 -0.33 3.13
C GLY A 61 9.45 0.32 2.56
N VAL A 62 9.50 0.66 1.27
CA VAL A 62 8.38 1.23 0.54
C VAL A 62 8.05 0.34 -0.64
N PHE A 63 6.76 0.08 -0.83
CA PHE A 63 6.24 -0.83 -1.84
C PHE A 63 5.09 -0.16 -2.58
N VAL A 64 5.04 -0.33 -3.89
CA VAL A 64 4.07 0.32 -4.76
C VAL A 64 3.33 -0.72 -5.57
N ASP A 65 2.00 -0.66 -5.52
CA ASP A 65 1.09 -1.40 -6.41
C ASP A 65 0.46 -0.43 -7.40
N VAL A 66 0.96 -0.49 -8.63
CA VAL A 66 0.49 0.34 -9.74
C VAL A 66 -0.91 -0.10 -10.19
N ALA A 67 -1.26 -1.38 -10.04
CA ALA A 67 -2.56 -1.91 -10.47
C ALA A 67 -3.70 -1.42 -9.58
N GLY A 68 -3.47 -1.45 -8.27
CA GLY A 68 -4.42 -0.99 -7.26
C GLY A 68 -4.28 0.49 -6.90
N MET A 69 -3.26 1.19 -7.42
CA MET A 69 -2.89 2.56 -7.03
C MET A 69 -2.65 2.69 -5.52
N GLN A 70 -1.88 1.75 -4.97
CA GLN A 70 -1.61 1.66 -3.54
C GLN A 70 -0.13 1.83 -3.24
N ILE A 71 0.16 2.43 -2.08
CA ILE A 71 1.53 2.66 -1.61
C ILE A 71 1.59 2.18 -0.16
N MET A 72 2.46 1.22 0.09
CA MET A 72 2.70 0.66 1.42
C MET A 72 4.06 1.09 1.92
N THR A 73 4.08 1.76 3.08
CA THR A 73 5.31 2.13 3.80
C THR A 73 5.40 1.30 5.07
N TYR A 74 6.54 0.68 5.28
CA TYR A 74 6.92 0.02 6.52
C TYR A 74 8.07 0.82 7.16
N SER A 75 7.93 1.20 8.42
CA SER A 75 8.97 1.93 9.16
C SER A 75 8.99 1.50 10.63
N ASP A 76 10.04 0.80 11.06
CA ASP A 76 10.27 0.39 12.46
C ASP A 76 9.01 -0.14 13.18
N CYS A 77 8.39 -1.15 12.58
CA CYS A 77 7.13 -1.73 13.06
C CYS A 77 5.90 -0.82 12.96
N GLU A 78 5.93 0.28 12.23
CA GLU A 78 4.74 1.01 11.77
C GLU A 78 4.45 0.65 10.32
N ARG A 79 3.16 0.55 9.99
CA ARG A 79 2.68 0.21 8.64
C ARG A 79 1.69 1.27 8.22
N GLN A 80 1.92 1.87 7.07
CA GLN A 80 1.00 2.83 6.47
C GLN A 80 0.70 2.39 5.05
N LEU A 81 -0.57 2.19 4.76
CA LEU A 81 -1.07 1.90 3.42
C LEU A 81 -1.89 3.09 2.93
N VAL A 82 -1.42 3.73 1.86
CA VAL A 82 -2.14 4.78 1.15
C VAL A 82 -2.85 4.14 -0.04
N VAL A 83 -4.17 4.21 -0.05
CA VAL A 83 -5.02 3.76 -1.14
C VAL A 83 -5.51 5.00 -1.90
N CYS A 84 -5.03 5.15 -3.13
CA CYS A 84 -5.39 6.29 -3.96
C CYS A 84 -6.75 6.03 -4.64
N SER A 85 -7.58 7.07 -4.71
CA SER A 85 -8.90 6.97 -5.34
C SER A 85 -8.86 7.16 -6.86
N ASN A 86 -7.79 7.78 -7.37
CA ASN A 86 -7.61 8.09 -8.78
C ASN A 86 -6.12 8.15 -9.16
N GLU A 87 -5.87 8.15 -10.46
CA GLU A 87 -4.52 8.14 -11.04
C GLU A 87 -3.76 9.44 -10.76
N ASP A 88 -4.42 10.59 -10.82
CA ASP A 88 -3.79 11.89 -10.56
C ASP A 88 -3.25 11.98 -9.13
N SER A 89 -4.02 11.53 -8.14
CA SER A 89 -3.59 11.52 -6.75
C SER A 89 -2.47 10.50 -6.52
N PHE A 90 -2.48 9.37 -7.21
CA PHE A 90 -1.40 8.38 -7.17
C PHE A 90 -0.10 8.93 -7.75
N GLN A 91 -0.15 9.59 -8.92
CA GLN A 91 1.01 10.25 -9.52
C GLN A 91 1.58 11.33 -8.60
N LEU A 92 0.72 12.10 -7.95
CA LEU A 92 1.12 13.11 -6.98
C LEU A 92 1.80 12.52 -5.73
N GLU A 93 1.36 11.36 -5.25
CA GLU A 93 2.06 10.65 -4.17
C GLU A 93 3.43 10.15 -4.64
N LEU A 94 3.54 9.59 -5.84
CA LEU A 94 4.81 9.13 -6.40
C LEU A 94 5.81 10.28 -6.58
N LEU A 95 5.36 11.44 -7.05
CA LEU A 95 6.17 12.65 -7.15
C LEU A 95 6.65 13.10 -5.75
N SER A 96 5.74 13.14 -4.78
CA SER A 96 6.07 13.49 -3.40
C SER A 96 7.08 12.51 -2.78
N MET A 97 6.95 11.23 -3.09
CA MET A 97 7.91 10.20 -2.67
C MET A 97 9.27 10.40 -3.33
N ALA A 98 9.32 10.70 -4.62
CA ALA A 98 10.57 10.94 -5.33
C ALA A 98 11.30 12.18 -4.81
N GLU A 99 10.56 13.23 -4.43
CA GLU A 99 11.13 14.42 -3.78
C GLU A 99 11.71 14.12 -2.40
N PHE A 100 11.04 13.26 -1.61
CA PHE A 100 11.45 12.97 -0.24
C PHE A 100 12.52 11.86 -0.13
N TYR A 101 12.34 10.75 -0.83
CA TYR A 101 13.19 9.56 -0.76
C TYR A 101 14.28 9.50 -1.84
N GLY A 102 14.22 10.40 -2.83
CA GLY A 102 15.04 10.36 -4.04
C GLY A 102 14.34 9.62 -5.19
N PRO A 103 14.85 9.74 -6.43
CA PRO A 103 14.24 9.12 -7.59
C PRO A 103 14.25 7.59 -7.44
N ALA A 104 13.18 6.97 -7.90
CA ALA A 104 13.09 5.52 -7.91
C ALA A 104 13.96 4.91 -9.01
N ASP A 105 14.52 3.73 -8.74
CA ASP A 105 15.25 2.94 -9.75
C ASP A 105 14.35 2.44 -10.88
N LEU A 106 13.03 2.40 -10.66
CA LEU A 106 12.02 1.94 -11.62
C LEU A 106 11.18 3.11 -12.13
N ASP A 107 10.88 3.09 -13.42
CA ASP A 107 9.96 4.02 -14.04
C ASP A 107 8.50 3.61 -13.72
N PHE A 108 7.93 4.22 -12.69
CA PHE A 108 6.53 4.03 -12.28
C PHE A 108 5.54 4.84 -13.14
N SER A 109 6.03 5.68 -14.07
CA SER A 109 5.21 6.45 -15.02
C SER A 109 4.56 5.57 -16.06
N ALA A 110 5.15 4.39 -16.33
CA ALA A 110 4.53 3.33 -17.09
C ALA A 110 3.48 2.65 -16.22
N LEU A 111 2.37 3.34 -15.95
CA LEU A 111 1.12 2.77 -15.48
C LEU A 111 0.80 1.59 -16.38
N ASN A 112 1.11 0.37 -15.94
CA ASN A 112 0.94 -0.81 -16.75
C ASN A 112 -0.56 -0.98 -17.02
N PRO A 113 -1.04 -0.76 -18.26
CA PRO A 113 -2.47 -0.83 -18.59
C PRO A 113 -3.01 -2.28 -18.51
N HIS A 114 -2.12 -3.25 -18.26
CA HIS A 114 -2.43 -4.67 -18.11
C HIS A 114 -2.18 -5.21 -16.70
N ALA A 115 -1.83 -4.36 -15.72
CA ALA A 115 -1.68 -4.82 -14.35
C ALA A 115 -3.06 -5.22 -13.81
N GLN A 116 -3.36 -6.51 -13.86
CA GLN A 116 -4.57 -7.04 -13.23
C GLN A 116 -4.46 -6.72 -11.73
N PRO A 117 -5.48 -6.07 -11.12
CA PRO A 117 -5.45 -5.80 -9.69
C PRO A 117 -5.30 -7.12 -8.94
N ALA A 118 -4.20 -7.27 -8.20
CA ALA A 118 -3.88 -8.47 -7.45
C ALA A 118 -4.80 -8.70 -6.22
N HIS A 119 -5.88 -7.93 -6.08
CA HIS A 119 -6.91 -8.13 -5.07
C HIS A 119 -8.16 -8.79 -5.67
N ARG A 120 -8.04 -10.08 -6.02
CA ARG A 120 -9.16 -11.02 -5.95
C ARG A 120 -8.78 -12.25 -5.14
N HIS A 121 -8.52 -12.04 -3.85
CA HIS A 121 -8.72 -13.11 -2.87
C HIS A 121 -10.24 -13.32 -2.67
N ARG A 122 -10.83 -14.04 -3.62
CA ARG A 122 -11.90 -15.04 -3.45
C ARG A 122 -12.89 -14.84 -2.28
N GLU A 123 -14.05 -14.25 -2.56
CA GLU A 123 -15.32 -14.72 -1.99
C GLU A 123 -16.12 -15.39 -3.10
N ALA A 124 -15.92 -16.71 -3.22
CA ALA A 124 -16.78 -17.61 -3.97
C ALA A 124 -16.88 -18.92 -3.21
N ALA A 125 -17.78 -18.94 -2.23
CA ALA A 125 -18.44 -20.09 -1.60
C ALA A 125 -19.43 -19.47 -0.58
N LEU A 126 -20.76 -19.60 -0.66
CA LEU A 126 -21.60 -20.64 -1.23
C LEU A 126 -22.93 -20.05 -1.74
N SER A 127 -23.32 -20.42 -2.95
CA SER A 127 -24.72 -20.76 -3.22
C SER A 127 -24.81 -22.27 -3.09
N HIS A 128 -25.67 -22.75 -2.19
CA HIS A 128 -26.65 -23.85 -2.34
C HIS A 128 -27.45 -23.92 -1.04
#